data_AF-A0A514WRU4-F1
#
_entry.id   AF-A0A514WRU4-F1
#
_cell.length_a   1.000
_cell.length_b   1.000
_cell.length_c   1.000
_cell.angle_alpha   90.00
_cell.angle_beta   90.00
_cell.angle_gamma   90.00
#
_symmetry.space_group_name_H-M   'P 1'
#
loop_
_entity.id
_entity.type
_entity.pdbx_description
1 polymer ?
#
loop_
_entity_poly.entity_id
_entity_poly.type
_entity_poly.pdbx_seq_one_letter_code
_entity_poly.pdbx_strand_id
1 'polypeptide(L)'
;MSQFTPLEIANWMAIYLATSLCCAIAMVLSVSVALHGIWNDRIWQDARSVKGAALLLPRIWWRWQKLYLLSTPVTLGIIGYFAASLSWR
;
A
#
# COMPACT_ATOMS: atom_id res chain seq x y z
N MET A 1 19.03 -28.43 -7.71
CA MET A 1 18.42 -27.31 -6.95
C MET A 1 18.09 -27.84 -5.58
N SER A 2 18.70 -27.32 -4.52
CA SER A 2 18.44 -27.74 -3.14
C SER A 2 16.98 -27.48 -2.80
N GLN A 3 16.25 -28.55 -2.46
CA GLN A 3 14.87 -28.44 -2.01
C GLN A 3 14.87 -27.74 -0.64
N PHE A 4 14.12 -26.66 -0.50
CA PHE A 4 13.99 -25.94 0.77
C PHE A 4 13.54 -26.88 1.89
N THR A 5 14.06 -26.65 3.08
CA THR A 5 13.58 -27.32 4.30
C THR A 5 12.14 -26.84 4.61
N PRO A 6 11.34 -27.64 5.36
CA PRO A 6 10.01 -27.21 5.78
C PRO A 6 10.00 -25.89 6.55
N LEU A 7 11.05 -25.63 7.33
CA LEU A 7 11.23 -24.37 8.08
C LEU A 7 11.41 -23.18 7.14
N GLU A 8 12.28 -23.29 6.14
CA GLU A 8 12.49 -22.23 5.15
C GLU A 8 11.21 -21.93 4.36
N ILE A 9 10.44 -22.96 3.99
CA ILE A 9 9.15 -22.79 3.32
C ILE A 9 8.18 -22.01 4.22
N ALA A 10 8.10 -22.36 5.51
CA ALA A 10 7.25 -21.66 6.47
C ALA A 10 7.66 -20.19 6.63
N ASN A 11 8.97 -19.91 6.70
CA ASN A 11 9.48 -18.54 6.77
C ASN A 11 9.14 -17.72 5.53
N TRP A 12 9.30 -18.28 4.34
CA TRP A 12 8.90 -17.62 3.09
C TRP A 12 7.40 -17.33 3.08
N MET A 13 6.56 -18.29 3.47
CA MET A 13 5.12 -18.06 3.60
C MET A 13 4.80 -16.94 4.61
N ALA A 14 5.46 -16.92 5.76
CA ALA A 14 5.29 -15.89 6.76
C ALA A 14 5.65 -14.50 6.21
N ILE A 15 6.73 -14.38 5.45
CA ILE A 15 7.13 -13.13 4.79
C ILE A 15 6.10 -12.68 3.75
N TYR A 16 5.59 -13.59 2.92
CA TYR A 16 4.55 -13.24 1.95
C TYR A 16 3.25 -12.78 2.62
N LEU A 17 2.84 -13.42 3.72
CA LEU A 17 1.68 -13.03 4.51
C LEU A 17 1.88 -11.67 5.21
N ALA A 18 3.05 -11.44 5.79
CA ALA A 18 3.37 -10.14 6.40
C ALA A 18 3.36 -9.02 5.35
N THR A 19 3.90 -9.30 4.16
CA THR A 19 3.90 -8.37 3.03
C THR A 19 2.50 -8.02 2.58
N SER A 20 1.64 -9.02 2.37
CA SER A 20 0.27 -8.79 1.91
C SER A 20 -0.55 -8.02 2.94
N LEU A 21 -0.35 -8.28 4.24
CA LEU A 21 -0.99 -7.52 5.31
C LEU A 21 -0.54 -6.06 5.32
N CYS A 22 0.76 -5.78 5.19
CA CYS A 22 1.27 -4.42 5.12
C CYS A 22 0.70 -3.66 3.91
N CYS A 23 0.66 -4.31 2.73
CA CYS A 23 0.06 -3.75 1.53
C CYS A 23 -1.44 -3.47 1.71
N ALA A 24 -2.19 -4.37 2.36
CA ALA A 24 -3.60 -4.18 2.64
C ALA A 24 -3.85 -2.99 3.56
N ILE A 25 -3.07 -2.86 4.65
CA ILE A 25 -3.15 -1.70 5.56
C ILE A 25 -2.83 -0.40 4.83
N ALA A 26 -1.75 -0.38 4.04
CA ALA A 26 -1.38 0.79 3.24
C ALA A 26 -2.47 1.18 2.22
N MET A 27 -3.09 0.19 1.58
CA MET A 27 -4.22 0.42 0.67
C MET A 27 -5.40 1.06 1.43
N VAL A 28 -5.82 0.50 2.56
CA VAL A 28 -6.93 1.03 3.36
C VAL A 28 -6.64 2.47 3.80
N LEU A 29 -5.46 2.73 4.37
CA LEU A 29 -5.09 4.07 4.83
C LEU A 29 -5.00 5.07 3.69
N SER A 30 -4.39 4.69 2.55
CA SER A 30 -4.29 5.58 1.38
C SER A 30 -5.67 5.93 0.80
N VAL A 31 -6.60 4.97 0.76
CA VAL A 31 -7.99 5.22 0.34
C VAL A 31 -8.71 6.13 1.35
N SER A 32 -8.60 5.86 2.65
CA SER A 32 -9.23 6.68 3.69
C SER A 32 -8.74 8.12 3.65
N VAL A 33 -7.43 8.35 3.51
CA VAL A 33 -6.85 9.70 3.40
C VAL A 33 -7.27 10.37 2.10
N ALA A 34 -7.29 9.64 0.97
CA ALA A 34 -7.76 10.19 -0.30
C ALA A 34 -9.24 10.62 -0.23
N LEU A 35 -10.11 9.80 0.36
CA LEU A 35 -11.54 10.11 0.56
C LEU A 35 -11.73 11.30 1.51
N HIS A 36 -10.99 11.33 2.61
CA HIS A 36 -11.03 12.46 3.55
C HIS A 36 -10.60 13.78 2.87
N GLY A 37 -9.54 13.73 2.05
CA GLY A 37 -9.10 14.87 1.26
C GLY A 37 -10.16 15.36 0.26
N ILE A 38 -10.86 14.44 -0.41
CA ILE A 38 -11.97 14.79 -1.31
C ILE A 38 -13.12 15.47 -0.57
N TRP A 39 -13.45 14.97 0.63
CA TRP A 39 -14.51 15.53 1.47
C TRP A 39 -14.15 16.93 1.98
N ASN A 40 -12.93 17.11 2.50
CA ASN A 40 -12.47 18.37 3.08
C ASN A 40 -12.25 19.47 2.03
N ASP A 41 -11.60 19.13 0.91
CA ASP A 41 -11.28 20.09 -0.15
C ASP A 41 -12.53 20.53 -0.95
N ARG A 42 -13.72 19.97 -0.65
CA ARG A 42 -14.97 20.16 -1.42
C ARG A 42 -14.74 20.04 -2.93
N ILE A 43 -13.86 19.13 -3.35
CA ILE A 43 -13.45 18.92 -4.74
C ILE A 43 -14.67 18.62 -5.65
N TRP A 44 -15.77 18.14 -5.06
CA TRP A 44 -17.07 18.04 -5.69
C TRP A 44 -17.64 19.35 -6.27
N GLN A 45 -17.19 20.53 -5.82
CA GLN A 45 -17.61 21.81 -6.40
C GLN A 45 -16.92 22.09 -7.74
N ASP A 46 -15.66 21.69 -7.91
CA ASP A 46 -14.94 21.75 -9.19
C ASP A 46 -15.49 20.74 -10.21
N ALA A 47 -16.18 19.69 -9.75
CA ALA A 47 -16.89 18.74 -10.61
C ALA A 47 -18.05 19.37 -11.41
N ARG A 48 -18.48 20.60 -11.06
CA ARG A 48 -19.52 21.32 -11.81
C ARG A 48 -19.07 21.77 -13.20
N SER A 49 -17.77 21.78 -13.48
CA SER A 49 -17.24 22.08 -14.81
C SER A 49 -16.81 20.80 -15.52
N VAL A 50 -17.17 20.63 -16.79
CA VAL A 50 -16.83 19.45 -17.62
C VAL A 50 -15.31 19.19 -17.63
N LYS A 51 -14.51 20.26 -17.66
CA LYS A 51 -13.04 20.20 -17.63
C LYS A 51 -12.52 19.79 -16.24
N GLY A 52 -13.22 20.21 -15.18
CA GLY A 52 -12.95 19.79 -13.81
C GLY A 52 -13.23 18.30 -13.64
N ALA A 53 -14.42 17.83 -14.05
CA ALA A 53 -14.82 16.43 -13.97
C ALA A 53 -13.86 15.48 -14.71
N ALA A 54 -13.41 15.85 -15.91
CA ALA A 54 -12.44 15.06 -16.68
C ALA A 54 -11.08 14.90 -15.98
N LEU A 55 -10.67 15.90 -15.18
CA LEU A 55 -9.38 15.90 -14.49
C LEU A 55 -9.45 15.37 -13.05
N LEU A 56 -10.65 15.09 -12.51
CA LEU A 56 -10.83 14.59 -11.14
C LEU A 56 -10.27 13.19 -10.95
N LEU A 57 -10.68 12.25 -11.81
CA LEU A 57 -10.22 10.86 -11.77
C LEU A 57 -8.69 10.74 -11.81
N PRO A 58 -7.97 11.32 -12.79
CA PRO A 58 -6.51 11.21 -12.84
C PRO A 58 -5.83 11.94 -11.67
N ARG A 59 -6.38 13.04 -11.15
CA ARG A 59 -5.84 13.71 -9.96
C ARG A 59 -6.00 12.89 -8.68
N ILE A 60 -7.17 12.29 -8.47
CA ILE A 60 -7.46 11.42 -7.32
C ILE A 60 -6.58 10.17 -7.39
N TRP A 61 -6.50 9.54 -8.57
CA TRP A 61 -5.62 8.41 -8.83
C TRP A 61 -4.16 8.74 -8.51
N TRP A 62 -3.66 9.88 -8.99
CA TRP A 62 -2.27 10.29 -8.74
C TRP A 62 -1.99 10.58 -7.26
N ARG A 63 -2.94 11.19 -6.55
CA ARG A 63 -2.84 11.40 -5.09
C ARG A 63 -2.79 10.06 -4.35
N TRP A 64 -3.66 9.13 -4.70
CA TRP A 64 -3.69 7.78 -4.14
C TRP A 64 -2.38 7.02 -4.41
N GLN A 65 -1.89 7.06 -5.65
CA GLN A 65 -0.64 6.39 -6.05
C GLN A 65 0.58 6.91 -5.25
N LYS A 66 0.66 8.22 -5.03
CA LYS A 66 1.74 8.82 -4.22
C LYS A 66 1.69 8.34 -2.76
N LEU A 67 0.50 8.31 -2.17
CA LEU A 67 0.31 7.81 -0.80
C LEU A 67 0.67 6.32 -0.70
N TYR A 68 0.31 5.54 -1.70
CA TYR A 68 0.67 4.12 -1.75
C TYR A 68 2.18 3.91 -1.88
N LEU A 69 2.87 4.63 -2.78
CA LEU A 69 4.33 4.52 -2.95
C LEU A 69 5.12 5.04 -1.75
N LEU A 70 4.58 6.01 -1.00
CA LEU A 70 5.16 6.46 0.27
C LEU A 70 5.14 5.36 1.34
N SER A 71 4.23 4.39 1.25
CA SER A 71 4.19 3.25 2.18
C SER A 71 5.28 2.20 1.88
N THR A 72 5.78 2.13 0.65
CA THR A 72 6.77 1.13 0.21
C THR A 72 8.02 1.06 1.09
N PRO A 73 8.73 2.16 1.42
CA PRO A 73 9.91 2.09 2.30
C PRO A 73 9.58 1.60 3.70
N VAL A 74 8.40 1.96 4.24
CA VAL A 74 7.94 1.50 5.56
C VAL A 74 7.65 0.00 5.53
N THR A 75 6.93 -0.46 4.51
CA THR A 75 6.62 -1.87 4.28
C THR A 75 7.89 -2.70 4.14
N LEU A 76 8.86 -2.25 3.35
CA LEU A 76 10.16 -2.91 3.22
C LEU A 76 10.94 -2.95 4.53
N GLY A 77 10.90 -1.88 5.33
CA GLY A 77 11.52 -1.84 6.66
C GLY A 77 10.91 -2.87 7.62
N ILE A 78 9.57 -2.95 7.67
CA ILE A 78 8.84 -3.90 8.51
C ILE A 78 9.15 -5.34 8.09
N ILE A 79 9.03 -5.66 6.80
CA ILE A 79 9.27 -7.01 6.28
C ILE A 79 10.73 -7.41 6.45
N GLY A 80 11.67 -6.50 6.20
CA GLY A 80 13.10 -6.75 6.37
C GLY A 80 13.47 -7.07 7.82
N TYR A 81 12.93 -6.28 8.77
CA TYR A 81 13.10 -6.56 10.20
C TYR A 81 12.45 -7.89 10.60
N PHE A 82 11.24 -8.17 10.11
CA PHE A 82 10.56 -9.43 10.37
C PHE A 82 11.34 -10.63 9.82
N ALA A 83 11.83 -10.55 8.58
CA ALA A 83 12.66 -11.59 7.98
C ALA A 83 13.96 -11.84 8.76
N ALA A 84 14.58 -10.78 9.30
CA ALA A 84 15.76 -10.89 10.16
C ALA A 84 15.46 -11.55 11.51
N SER A 85 14.20 -11.54 11.96
CA SER A 85 13.79 -12.17 13.23
C SER A 85 13.50 -13.67 13.13
N LEU A 86 13.41 -14.24 11.92
CA LEU A 86 13.09 -15.66 11.70
C LEU A 86 14.33 -16.54 11.80
N SER A 87 14.17 -17.79 12.29
CA SER A 87 15.24 -18.79 12.26
C SER A 87 15.34 -19.41 10.88
N TRP A 88 16.45 -19.22 10.18
CA TRP A 88 16.68 -19.72 8.82
C TRP A 88 17.48 -21.03 8.76
N ARG A 89 17.90 -21.54 9.91
CA ARG A 89 18.62 -22.80 10.07
C ARG A 89 18.04 -23.58 11.23
#